data_AF-A0AAW8FLJ6-F1
#
_entry.id   AF-A0AAW8FLJ6-F1
#
_cell.length_a   1.000
_cell.length_b   1.000
_cell.length_c   1.000
_cell.angle_alpha   90.00
_cell.angle_beta   90.00
_cell.angle_gamma   90.00
#
_symmetry.space_group_name_H-M   'P 1'
#
loop_
_entity.id
_entity.type
_entity.pdbx_description
1 polymer ?
#
loop_
_entity_poly.entity_id
_entity_poly.type
_entity_poly.pdbx_seq_one_letter_code
_entity_poly.pdbx_strand_id
1 'polypeptide(L)'
;MTSARHARSRLIVTVDALRLALAESSDLLGFTLGGTIDEETAAAAEADGVPRKFLDFCRVLNGVGCGPSVQLFSLWEAEEHQFYCEPVVDSPLPLSPEKLYCVGMIQEAPVYLDRAGGDVLGALEEGPDWPDAERFDQLAPSVEAFFLERLVDPAEYQRLALIDDELVEYDDWLKLLRRAGLSG
;
A
#
# COMPACT_ATOMS: atom_id res chain seq x y z
N MET A 1 -12.81 -20.25 -3.26
CA MET A 1 -11.58 -20.59 -2.49
C MET A 1 -10.32 -20.71 -3.33
N THR A 2 -10.39 -20.92 -4.65
CA THR A 2 -9.22 -21.00 -5.55
C THR A 2 -8.56 -19.65 -5.85
N SER A 3 -9.33 -18.56 -5.92
CA SER A 3 -8.82 -17.21 -6.25
C SER A 3 -7.83 -16.66 -5.22
N ALA A 4 -8.17 -16.70 -3.93
CA ALA A 4 -7.32 -16.18 -2.85
C ALA A 4 -5.99 -16.96 -2.70
N ARG A 5 -5.97 -18.26 -3.04
CA ARG A 5 -4.75 -19.08 -2.97
C ARG A 5 -3.80 -18.78 -4.14
N HIS A 6 -4.33 -18.46 -5.32
CA HIS A 6 -3.54 -18.03 -6.47
C HIS A 6 -3.01 -16.61 -6.29
N ALA A 7 -3.83 -15.71 -5.75
CA ALA A 7 -3.41 -14.36 -5.41
C ALA A 7 -2.24 -14.40 -4.42
N ARG A 8 -2.39 -15.05 -3.26
CA ARG A 8 -1.33 -15.14 -2.25
C ARG A 8 -0.03 -15.74 -2.78
N SER A 9 -0.13 -16.68 -3.72
CA SER A 9 1.03 -17.24 -4.43
C SER A 9 1.71 -16.21 -5.33
N ARG A 10 0.93 -15.34 -6.00
CA ARG A 10 1.47 -14.25 -6.84
C ARG A 10 2.13 -13.18 -5.98
N LEU A 11 1.52 -12.78 -4.86
CA LEU A 11 2.11 -11.81 -3.93
C LEU A 11 3.51 -12.26 -3.46
N ILE A 12 3.63 -13.50 -2.98
CA ILE A 12 4.92 -14.05 -2.52
C ILE A 12 5.95 -14.04 -3.65
N VAL A 13 5.61 -14.56 -4.83
CA VAL A 13 6.53 -14.62 -5.98
C VAL A 13 6.97 -13.22 -6.41
N THR A 14 6.05 -12.24 -6.45
CA THR A 14 6.37 -10.86 -6.80
C THR A 14 7.29 -10.22 -5.76
N VAL A 15 7.02 -10.39 -4.47
CA VAL A 15 7.84 -9.82 -3.40
C VAL A 15 9.23 -10.47 -3.36
N ASP A 16 9.32 -11.79 -3.60
CA ASP A 16 10.62 -12.48 -3.69
C ASP A 16 11.44 -11.98 -4.89
N ALA A 17 10.82 -11.74 -6.05
CA ALA A 17 11.49 -11.17 -7.21
C ALA A 17 12.01 -9.75 -6.93
N LEU A 18 11.22 -8.91 -6.24
CA LEU A 18 11.63 -7.57 -5.82
C LEU A 18 12.80 -7.62 -4.83
N ARG A 19 12.74 -8.51 -3.83
CA ARG A 19 13.83 -8.68 -2.85
C ARG A 19 15.11 -9.17 -3.51
N LEU A 20 15.02 -10.10 -4.45
CA LEU A 20 16.17 -10.58 -5.21
C LEU A 20 16.78 -9.45 -6.05
N ALA A 21 15.95 -8.73 -6.82
CA ALA A 21 16.41 -7.61 -7.63
C ALA A 21 17.04 -6.51 -6.77
N LEU A 22 16.48 -6.21 -5.60
CA LEU A 22 17.04 -5.26 -4.64
C LEU A 22 18.42 -5.71 -4.15
N ALA A 23 18.58 -6.98 -3.77
CA ALA A 23 19.86 -7.50 -3.30
C ALA A 23 20.99 -7.37 -4.35
N GLU A 24 20.63 -7.35 -5.64
CA GLU A 24 21.54 -7.16 -6.76
C GLU A 24 21.71 -5.67 -7.18
N SER A 25 21.01 -4.75 -6.52
CA SER A 25 20.87 -3.34 -6.91
C SER A 25 21.42 -2.38 -5.85
N SER A 26 22.75 -2.26 -5.76
CA SER A 26 23.40 -1.37 -4.78
C SER A 26 23.24 0.13 -5.04
N ASP A 27 22.72 0.51 -6.21
CA ASP A 27 22.57 1.88 -6.70
C ASP A 27 21.17 2.47 -6.50
N LEU A 28 20.21 1.68 -6.01
CA LEU A 28 18.85 2.13 -5.75
C LEU A 28 18.67 2.48 -4.27
N LEU A 29 18.19 3.69 -3.98
CA LEU A 29 18.12 4.23 -2.61
C LEU A 29 16.78 4.91 -2.28
N GLY A 30 15.96 5.21 -3.28
CA GLY A 30 14.72 5.97 -3.15
C GLY A 30 13.47 5.20 -2.69
N PHE A 31 13.61 4.00 -2.10
CA PHE A 31 12.46 3.18 -1.69
C PHE A 31 12.75 2.32 -0.46
N THR A 32 11.71 1.71 0.10
CA THR A 32 11.81 0.73 1.19
C THR A 32 10.98 -0.52 0.86
N LEU A 33 11.55 -1.70 1.13
CA LEU A 33 10.83 -2.97 1.09
C LEU A 33 10.86 -3.61 2.47
N GLY A 34 9.69 -3.68 3.10
CA GLY A 34 9.52 -4.26 4.42
C GLY A 34 9.82 -5.75 4.49
N GLY A 35 10.08 -6.20 5.71
CA GLY A 35 10.25 -7.62 6.04
C GLY A 35 8.92 -8.37 6.07
N THR A 36 8.81 -9.35 6.96
CA THR A 36 7.57 -10.08 7.24
C THR A 36 7.30 -10.00 8.73
N ILE A 37 6.04 -10.00 9.14
CA ILE A 37 5.67 -10.27 10.54
C ILE A 37 5.47 -11.78 10.76
N ASP A 38 5.80 -12.25 11.95
CA ASP A 38 5.53 -13.63 12.36
C ASP A 38 4.09 -13.81 12.87
N GLU A 39 3.72 -15.07 13.15
CA GLU A 39 2.36 -15.41 13.59
C GLU A 39 2.04 -14.88 14.99
N GLU A 40 3.04 -14.77 15.86
CA GLU A 40 2.86 -14.23 17.21
C GLU A 40 2.52 -12.75 17.16
N THR A 41 3.29 -11.99 16.37
CA THR A 41 3.07 -10.56 16.12
C THR A 41 1.71 -10.32 15.47
N ALA A 42 1.37 -11.12 14.45
CA ALA A 42 0.08 -11.00 13.78
C ALA A 42 -1.10 -11.31 14.71
N ALA A 43 -1.00 -12.34 15.55
CA ALA A 43 -2.04 -12.69 16.51
C ALA A 43 -2.25 -11.60 17.58
N ALA A 44 -1.15 -10.99 18.07
CA ALA A 44 -1.22 -9.87 19.00
C ALA A 44 -1.92 -8.67 18.36
N ALA A 45 -1.51 -8.28 17.16
CA ALA A 45 -2.11 -7.17 16.43
C ALA A 45 -3.59 -7.42 16.06
N GLU A 46 -3.97 -8.66 15.71
CA GLU A 46 -5.37 -9.02 15.47
C GLU A 46 -6.22 -8.85 16.74
N ALA A 47 -5.68 -9.21 17.90
CA ALA A 47 -6.33 -9.01 19.19
C ALA A 47 -6.51 -7.52 19.55
N ASP A 48 -5.56 -6.68 19.11
CA ASP A 48 -5.63 -5.21 19.25
C ASP A 48 -6.51 -4.55 18.17
N GLY A 49 -7.17 -5.35 17.33
CA GLY A 49 -8.15 -4.89 16.37
C GLY A 49 -7.58 -4.49 15.02
N VAL A 50 -6.35 -4.87 14.68
CA VAL A 50 -5.81 -4.68 13.33
C VAL A 50 -6.54 -5.61 12.34
N PRO A 51 -6.96 -5.11 11.16
CA PRO A 51 -7.70 -5.93 10.21
C PRO A 51 -6.88 -7.13 9.71
N ARG A 52 -7.46 -8.33 9.80
CA ARG A 52 -6.83 -9.57 9.36
C ARG A 52 -6.30 -9.53 7.92
N LYS A 53 -7.00 -8.84 7.00
CA LYS A 53 -6.54 -8.69 5.60
C LYS A 53 -5.24 -7.90 5.48
N PHE A 54 -5.03 -6.90 6.34
CA PHE A 54 -3.77 -6.15 6.39
C PHE A 54 -2.67 -7.02 7.00
N LEU A 55 -2.97 -7.77 8.07
CA LEU A 55 -2.02 -8.71 8.67
C LEU A 55 -1.59 -9.83 7.70
N ASP A 56 -2.51 -10.37 6.93
CA ASP A 56 -2.21 -11.36 5.89
C ASP A 56 -1.25 -10.81 4.82
N PHE A 57 -1.35 -9.52 4.49
CA PHE A 57 -0.39 -8.83 3.64
C PHE A 57 0.96 -8.63 4.35
N CYS A 58 0.98 -8.13 5.59
CA CYS A 58 2.20 -7.90 6.37
C CYS A 58 3.00 -9.18 6.67
N ARG A 59 2.35 -10.35 6.69
CA ARG A 59 3.03 -11.66 6.77
C ARG A 59 3.91 -11.94 5.52
N VAL A 60 3.70 -11.24 4.41
CA VAL A 60 4.50 -11.33 3.18
C VAL A 60 5.36 -10.09 2.96
N LEU A 61 4.79 -8.91 3.17
CA LEU A 61 5.43 -7.61 2.99
C LEU A 61 4.93 -6.62 4.04
N ASN A 62 5.71 -6.41 5.09
CA ASN A 62 5.40 -5.50 6.19
C ASN A 62 5.83 -4.07 5.87
N GLY A 63 5.07 -3.42 4.99
CA GLY A 63 5.31 -2.06 4.52
C GLY A 63 6.15 -2.00 3.25
N VAL A 64 5.88 -0.98 2.43
CA VAL A 64 6.63 -0.67 1.21
C VAL A 64 6.50 0.82 0.90
N GLY A 65 7.64 1.51 0.79
CA GLY A 65 7.71 2.86 0.25
C GLY A 65 8.22 2.78 -1.18
N CYS A 66 7.39 3.12 -2.16
CA CYS A 66 7.76 3.06 -3.58
C CYS A 66 8.42 4.36 -4.07
N GLY A 67 8.69 5.31 -3.19
CA GLY A 67 9.15 6.66 -3.54
C GLY A 67 8.75 7.65 -2.44
N PRO A 68 8.98 8.96 -2.65
CA PRO A 68 8.66 9.98 -1.65
C PRO A 68 7.15 10.14 -1.41
N SER A 69 6.33 9.80 -2.39
CA SER A 69 4.89 10.13 -2.38
C SER A 69 3.97 8.92 -2.39
N VAL A 70 4.49 7.68 -2.34
CA VAL A 70 3.68 6.45 -2.41
C VAL A 70 4.19 5.43 -1.40
N GLN A 71 3.38 5.14 -0.39
CA GLN A 71 3.72 4.20 0.67
C GLN A 71 2.52 3.36 1.10
N LEU A 72 2.74 2.06 1.31
CA LEU A 72 1.93 1.23 2.20
C LEU A 72 2.68 1.06 3.51
N PHE A 73 2.00 1.32 4.62
CA PHE A 73 2.62 1.30 5.93
C PHE A 73 2.99 -0.12 6.36
N SER A 74 4.09 -0.23 7.10
CA SER A 74 4.32 -1.36 7.99
C SER A 74 3.28 -1.37 9.12
N LEU A 75 3.18 -2.49 9.85
CA LEU A 75 2.28 -2.61 10.99
C LEU A 75 2.48 -1.47 12.01
N TRP A 76 3.74 -1.18 12.34
CA TRP A 76 4.11 -0.11 13.28
C TRP A 76 3.70 1.27 12.74
N GLU A 77 4.05 1.59 11.50
CA GLU A 77 3.68 2.87 10.89
C GLU A 77 2.16 3.03 10.84
N ALA A 78 1.42 1.97 10.49
CA ALA A 78 -0.04 2.02 10.46
C ALA A 78 -0.60 2.39 11.85
N GLU A 79 -0.11 1.78 12.94
CA GLU A 79 -0.53 2.13 14.31
C GLU A 79 -0.35 3.61 14.63
N GLU A 80 0.78 4.21 14.23
CA GLU A 80 1.07 5.63 14.45
C GLU A 80 0.18 6.57 13.60
N HIS A 81 -0.42 6.07 12.52
CA HIS A 81 -1.18 6.86 11.55
C HIS A 81 -2.69 6.61 11.60
N GLN A 82 -3.21 5.95 12.64
CA GLN A 82 -4.66 5.72 12.76
C GLN A 82 -5.47 6.99 13.03
N PHE A 83 -4.84 8.10 13.44
CA PHE A 83 -5.52 9.40 13.59
C PHE A 83 -6.16 9.88 12.28
N TYR A 84 -5.67 9.43 11.10
CA TYR A 84 -6.32 9.71 9.80
C TYR A 84 -7.72 9.09 9.66
N CYS A 85 -8.10 8.14 10.51
CA CYS A 85 -9.44 7.57 10.54
C CYS A 85 -10.40 8.36 11.46
N GLU A 86 -9.90 9.31 12.25
CA GLU A 86 -10.73 10.09 13.16
C GLU A 86 -11.64 11.06 12.38
N PRO A 87 -12.86 11.35 12.87
CA PRO A 87 -13.72 12.35 12.25
C PRO A 87 -13.05 13.71 12.17
N VAL A 88 -13.03 14.28 10.97
CA VAL A 88 -12.59 15.67 10.72
C VAL A 88 -13.82 16.57 10.66
N VAL A 89 -13.74 17.72 11.32
CA VAL A 89 -14.83 18.71 11.34
C VAL A 89 -15.09 19.18 9.91
N ASP A 90 -16.38 19.23 9.53
CA ASP A 90 -16.87 19.65 8.21
C ASP A 90 -16.46 18.77 7.01
N SER A 91 -15.75 17.65 7.25
CA SER A 91 -15.43 16.69 6.18
C SER A 91 -16.69 15.91 5.74
N PRO A 92 -16.93 15.75 4.42
CA PRO A 92 -18.03 14.91 3.91
C PRO A 92 -17.76 13.42 4.10
N LEU A 93 -16.49 13.05 4.30
CA LEU A 93 -16.05 11.67 4.31
C LEU A 93 -16.56 10.92 5.55
N PRO A 94 -16.96 9.64 5.41
CA PRO A 94 -17.44 8.83 6.53
C PRO A 94 -16.30 8.29 7.41
N LEU A 95 -15.43 9.18 7.88
CA LEU A 95 -14.27 8.85 8.71
C LEU A 95 -14.70 8.23 10.05
N SER A 96 -14.17 7.05 10.34
CA SER A 96 -14.43 6.33 11.59
C SER A 96 -13.37 5.27 11.83
N PRO A 97 -12.68 5.26 13.00
CA PRO A 97 -11.73 4.19 13.36
C PRO A 97 -12.39 2.80 13.47
N GLU A 98 -13.71 2.75 13.66
CA GLU A 98 -14.48 1.49 13.69
C GLU A 98 -14.73 0.91 12.29
N LYS A 99 -14.69 1.75 11.25
CA LYS A 99 -14.98 1.36 9.86
C LYS A 99 -13.74 1.32 8.98
N LEU A 100 -12.76 2.17 9.25
CA LEU A 100 -11.57 2.35 8.45
C LEU A 100 -10.33 1.98 9.24
N TYR A 101 -9.29 1.61 8.51
CA TYR A 101 -7.95 1.42 9.04
C TYR A 101 -6.96 2.04 8.06
N CYS A 102 -6.13 2.97 8.50
CA CYS A 102 -5.16 3.63 7.62
C CYS A 102 -4.01 2.67 7.30
N VAL A 103 -3.75 2.40 6.03
CA VAL A 103 -2.77 1.40 5.56
C VAL A 103 -1.66 1.99 4.69
N GLY A 104 -1.69 3.29 4.42
CA GLY A 104 -0.69 3.93 3.59
C GLY A 104 -1.02 5.39 3.29
N MET A 105 -0.18 6.00 2.48
CA MET A 105 -0.35 7.35 1.98
C MET A 105 0.11 7.46 0.54
N ILE A 106 -0.61 8.25 -0.25
CA ILE A 106 -0.29 8.58 -1.64
C ILE A 106 -0.52 10.07 -1.84
N GLN A 107 0.50 10.81 -2.28
CA GLN A 107 0.44 12.26 -2.50
C GLN A 107 -0.16 13.02 -1.30
N GLU A 108 0.31 12.69 -0.09
CA GLU A 108 -0.20 13.23 1.19
C GLU A 108 -1.65 12.85 1.56
N ALA A 109 -2.35 12.11 0.70
CA ALA A 109 -3.68 11.58 0.98
C ALA A 109 -3.60 10.18 1.64
N PRO A 110 -4.35 9.92 2.73
CA PRO A 110 -4.41 8.62 3.37
C PRO A 110 -5.10 7.57 2.48
N VAL A 111 -4.56 6.35 2.52
CA VAL A 111 -5.15 5.16 1.92
C VAL A 111 -5.74 4.30 3.04
N TYR A 112 -7.01 3.97 2.91
CA TYR A 112 -7.77 3.25 3.93
C TYR A 112 -8.08 1.83 3.50
N LEU A 113 -8.14 0.94 4.47
CA LEU A 113 -8.79 -0.36 4.37
C LEU A 113 -10.16 -0.28 5.04
N ASP A 114 -11.21 -0.61 4.30
CA ASP A 114 -12.54 -0.83 4.87
C ASP A 114 -12.50 -2.10 5.75
N ARG A 115 -12.83 -1.96 7.03
CA ARG A 115 -12.84 -3.08 7.99
C ARG A 115 -13.93 -4.10 7.67
N ALA A 116 -15.03 -3.70 7.03
CA ALA A 116 -16.15 -4.58 6.72
C ALA A 116 -15.90 -5.43 5.47
N GLY A 117 -15.59 -4.77 4.35
CA GLY A 117 -15.38 -5.40 3.05
C GLY A 117 -13.94 -5.75 2.75
N GLY A 118 -12.98 -5.02 3.34
CA GLY A 118 -11.56 -5.12 3.04
C GLY A 118 -11.14 -4.49 1.73
N ASP A 119 -11.99 -3.62 1.17
CA ASP A 119 -11.67 -2.80 0.02
C ASP A 119 -10.67 -1.71 0.42
N VAL A 120 -9.81 -1.34 -0.53
CA VAL A 120 -8.87 -0.23 -0.37
C VAL A 120 -9.53 1.02 -0.93
N LEU A 121 -9.61 2.05 -0.10
CA LEU A 121 -10.33 3.29 -0.35
C LEU A 121 -9.36 4.48 -0.25
N GLY A 122 -9.67 5.55 -0.96
CA GLY A 122 -8.94 6.82 -0.84
C GLY A 122 -9.62 7.93 -1.64
N ALA A 123 -9.15 9.16 -1.43
CA ALA A 123 -9.58 10.34 -2.20
C ALA A 123 -8.34 10.96 -2.88
N LEU A 124 -7.69 10.18 -3.74
CA LEU A 124 -6.36 10.50 -4.25
C LEU A 124 -6.35 11.71 -5.20
N GLU A 125 -7.47 12.02 -5.86
CA GLU A 125 -7.58 13.17 -6.76
C GLU A 125 -7.44 14.51 -6.01
N GLU A 126 -7.83 14.56 -4.74
CA GLU A 126 -7.76 15.77 -3.91
C GLU A 126 -6.38 15.95 -3.25
N GLY A 127 -5.55 14.90 -3.20
CA GLY A 127 -4.20 14.97 -2.63
C GLY A 127 -4.19 15.52 -1.18
N PRO A 128 -3.44 16.61 -0.90
CA PRO A 128 -3.43 17.24 0.42
C PRO A 128 -4.82 17.74 0.90
N ASP A 129 -5.73 18.04 -0.02
CA ASP A 129 -7.08 18.53 0.26
C ASP A 129 -8.11 17.38 0.43
N TRP A 130 -7.64 16.14 0.61
CA TRP A 130 -8.48 14.96 0.83
C TRP A 130 -9.59 15.11 1.89
N PRO A 131 -9.49 15.89 2.98
CA PRO A 131 -10.59 16.05 3.92
C PRO A 131 -11.84 16.67 3.29
N ASP A 132 -11.68 17.44 2.21
CA ASP A 132 -12.76 18.13 1.50
C ASP A 132 -13.42 17.26 0.41
N ALA A 133 -12.89 16.05 0.18
CA ALA A 133 -13.40 15.14 -0.83
C ALA A 133 -14.88 14.76 -0.59
N GLU A 134 -15.67 14.74 -1.67
CA GLU A 134 -17.11 14.40 -1.58
C GLU A 134 -17.35 12.95 -1.15
N ARG A 135 -16.42 12.04 -1.49
CA ARG A 135 -16.51 10.60 -1.23
C ARG A 135 -15.15 9.92 -1.37
N PHE A 136 -15.07 8.69 -0.87
CA PHE A 136 -13.98 7.79 -1.23
C PHE A 136 -14.21 7.13 -2.59
N ASP A 137 -13.12 6.96 -3.33
CA ASP A 137 -13.05 6.04 -4.45
C ASP A 137 -12.54 4.68 -3.97
N GLN A 138 -13.03 3.62 -4.62
CA GLN A 138 -12.47 2.29 -4.45
C GLN A 138 -11.24 2.14 -5.33
N LEU A 139 -10.07 2.06 -4.70
CA LEU A 139 -8.78 1.95 -5.38
C LEU A 139 -8.49 0.51 -5.83
N ALA A 140 -8.85 -0.46 -4.97
CA ALA A 140 -8.70 -1.89 -5.22
C ALA A 140 -9.59 -2.74 -4.27
N PRO A 141 -9.87 -4.01 -4.60
CA PRO A 141 -10.69 -4.88 -3.74
C PRO A 141 -9.96 -5.48 -2.53
N SER A 142 -8.65 -5.24 -2.38
CA SER A 142 -7.83 -5.65 -1.24
C SER A 142 -6.46 -4.98 -1.27
N VAL A 143 -5.75 -4.95 -0.14
CA VAL A 143 -4.36 -4.44 -0.04
C VAL A 143 -3.42 -5.20 -0.99
N GLU A 144 -3.63 -6.50 -1.09
CA GLU A 144 -2.87 -7.35 -2.02
C GLU A 144 -3.12 -6.98 -3.48
N ALA A 145 -4.38 -6.82 -3.89
CA ALA A 145 -4.72 -6.39 -5.24
C ALA A 145 -4.18 -4.97 -5.51
N PHE A 146 -4.27 -4.07 -4.53
CA PHE A 146 -3.71 -2.73 -4.64
C PHE A 146 -2.21 -2.77 -4.93
N PHE A 147 -1.44 -3.52 -4.14
CA PHE A 147 0.00 -3.67 -4.35
C PHE A 147 0.30 -4.27 -5.74
N LEU A 148 -0.35 -5.39 -6.10
CA LEU A 148 -0.05 -6.12 -7.33
C LEU A 148 -0.49 -5.42 -8.61
N GLU A 149 -1.60 -4.68 -8.56
CA GLU A 149 -2.24 -4.09 -9.75
C GLU A 149 -1.95 -2.60 -9.88
N ARG A 150 -1.55 -1.92 -8.79
CA ARG A 150 -1.32 -0.47 -8.81
C ARG A 150 0.12 -0.07 -8.50
N LEU A 151 0.82 -0.80 -7.63
CA LEU A 151 2.19 -0.46 -7.26
C LEU A 151 3.22 -1.26 -8.06
N VAL A 152 2.90 -2.50 -8.43
CA VAL A 152 3.79 -3.36 -9.23
C VAL A 152 3.61 -3.15 -10.73
N ASP A 153 2.45 -2.65 -11.17
CA ASP A 153 2.24 -2.26 -12.56
C ASP A 153 2.91 -0.89 -12.83
N PRO A 154 3.89 -0.80 -13.76
CA PRO A 154 4.64 0.43 -13.98
C PRO A 154 3.77 1.63 -14.41
N ALA A 155 2.75 1.40 -15.25
CA ALA A 155 1.92 2.48 -15.76
C ALA A 155 0.97 3.01 -14.69
N GLU A 156 0.38 2.10 -13.90
CA GLU A 156 -0.45 2.50 -12.77
C GLU A 156 0.36 3.17 -11.66
N TYR A 157 1.56 2.68 -11.36
CA TYR A 157 2.45 3.31 -10.38
C TYR A 157 2.85 4.71 -10.84
N GLN A 158 3.28 4.88 -12.10
CA GLN A 158 3.66 6.17 -12.66
C GLN A 158 2.52 7.20 -12.51
N ARG A 159 1.28 6.77 -12.79
CA ARG A 159 0.08 7.60 -12.61
C ARG A 159 -0.16 7.98 -11.16
N LEU A 160 -0.02 7.05 -10.21
CA LEU A 160 -0.20 7.32 -8.78
C LEU A 160 0.89 8.22 -8.20
N ALA A 161 2.13 8.01 -8.61
CA ALA A 161 3.29 8.76 -8.15
C ALA A 161 3.40 10.14 -8.83
N LEU A 162 2.53 10.46 -9.80
CA LEU A 162 2.55 11.69 -10.59
C LEU A 162 3.90 11.91 -11.30
N ILE A 163 4.51 10.82 -11.78
CA ILE A 163 5.81 10.85 -12.45
C ILE A 163 5.60 11.19 -13.93
N ASP A 164 6.18 12.30 -14.38
CA ASP A 164 6.21 12.65 -15.80
C ASP A 164 7.20 11.77 -16.58
N ASP A 165 7.06 11.74 -17.91
CA ASP A 165 7.88 10.89 -18.79
C ASP A 165 9.39 11.22 -18.71
N GLU A 166 9.75 12.44 -18.29
CA GLU A 166 11.15 12.88 -18.15
C GLU A 166 11.79 12.31 -16.87
N LEU A 167 10.98 12.06 -15.84
CA LEU A 167 11.42 11.55 -14.53
C LEU A 167 11.36 10.02 -14.42
N VAL A 168 10.67 9.33 -15.33
CA VAL A 168 10.52 7.85 -15.33
C VAL A 168 11.85 7.11 -15.20
N GLU A 169 12.89 7.51 -15.95
CA GLU A 169 14.19 6.83 -15.92
C GLU A 169 14.99 7.11 -14.64
N TYR A 170 14.58 8.09 -13.83
CA TYR A 170 15.22 8.43 -12.56
C TYR A 170 14.53 7.78 -11.36
N ASP A 171 13.30 7.31 -11.52
CA ASP A 171 12.55 6.69 -10.44
C ASP A 171 13.12 5.31 -10.06
N ASP A 172 13.51 5.15 -8.80
CA ASP A 172 14.17 3.94 -8.32
C ASP A 172 13.21 2.76 -8.20
N TRP A 173 11.92 3.01 -7.97
CA TRP A 173 10.93 1.95 -7.91
C TRP A 173 10.65 1.37 -9.30
N LEU A 174 10.47 2.22 -10.32
CA LEU A 174 10.35 1.77 -11.71
C LEU A 174 11.59 1.00 -12.18
N LYS A 175 12.80 1.45 -11.81
CA LYS A 175 14.03 0.69 -12.06
C LYS A 175 14.02 -0.67 -11.37
N LEU A 176 13.56 -0.74 -10.12
CA LEU A 176 13.46 -2.00 -9.37
C LEU A 176 12.47 -2.96 -10.04
N LEU A 177 11.28 -2.50 -10.43
CA LEU A 177 10.29 -3.30 -11.16
C LEU A 177 10.90 -3.89 -12.44
N ARG A 178 11.68 -3.09 -13.18
CA ARG A 178 12.39 -3.52 -14.38
C ARG A 178 13.41 -4.62 -14.10
N ARG A 179 14.21 -4.47 -13.04
CA ARG A 179 15.22 -5.46 -12.63
C ARG A 179 14.61 -6.74 -12.09
N ALA A 180 13.45 -6.65 -11.45
CA ALA A 180 12.67 -7.80 -10.99
C ALA A 180 11.96 -8.55 -12.14
N GLY A 181 12.01 -8.05 -13.38
CA GLY A 181 11.32 -8.63 -14.53
C GLY A 181 9.79 -8.45 -14.47
N LEU A 182 9.33 -7.41 -13.74
CA LEU A 182 7.91 -7.12 -13.53
C LEU A 182 7.37 -6.05 -14.48
N SER A 183 8.24 -5.33 -15.19
CA SER A 183 7.85 -4.47 -16.32
C SER A 183 7.84 -5.31 -17.62
N GLY A 184 6.69 -5.90 -17.93
CA GLY A 184 6.45 -6.63 -19.18
C GLY A 184 5.84 -5.75 -20.26
#